data_AF-M1BHA6-F1
#
_entry.id   AF-M1BHA6-F1
#
_cell.length_a   1.000
_cell.length_b   1.000
_cell.length_c   1.000
_cell.angle_alpha   90.00
_cell.angle_beta   90.00
_cell.angle_gamma   90.00
#
_symmetry.space_group_name_H-M   'P 1'
#
loop_
_entity.id
_entity.type
_entity.pdbx_description
1 polymer ?
#
loop_
_entity_poly.entity_id
_entity_poly.type
_entity_poly.pdbx_seq_one_letter_code
_entity_poly.pdbx_strand_id
1 'polypeptide(L)'
;MDIGVGSFIVANALVSRQARGIAKTNLRNAISSTCPLIVLGFARIFFTSSVDYQVHVGEYGVHWNFFFTLAGVAILTSIINLPPSYCGILGWFILVVYEVILLLGLNEYLLSNERGHDIISQNKEGIFSIFGYWGLYLVCVQLGNYLFFGKPGDAALRTNDWARIRVWIICLLFWLFTVLLDGHVERVSRRMCNLAYVTVVLAMNLQVFAVLTLADYVPGYKVAALIEYFDRNLLGSFLLANVLTGMVNLSMDTLSVSPFVALAILVGYAYILSIAAAVAHFYGIRLKFW
;
A
#
# COMPACT_ATOMS: atom_id res chain seq x y z
N MET A 1 -10.53 4.53 4.49
CA MET A 1 -9.07 4.81 4.47
C MET A 1 -8.29 3.57 4.00
N ASP A 2 -8.95 2.65 3.30
CA ASP A 2 -8.58 1.24 3.37
C ASP A 2 -7.55 0.82 2.33
N ILE A 3 -7.45 1.55 1.21
CA ILE A 3 -6.57 1.17 0.09
C ILE A 3 -5.12 1.67 0.27
N GLY A 4 -4.91 2.79 0.97
CA GLY A 4 -3.64 3.53 0.94
C GLY A 4 -2.41 2.71 1.36
N VAL A 5 -2.58 1.87 2.38
CA VAL A 5 -1.54 0.97 2.90
C VAL A 5 -1.17 -0.10 1.88
N GLY A 6 -2.19 -0.74 1.31
CA GLY A 6 -2.01 -1.72 0.25
C GLY A 6 -1.33 -1.11 -0.98
N SER A 7 -1.78 0.07 -1.42
CA SER A 7 -1.17 0.81 -2.53
C SER A 7 0.30 1.18 -2.28
N PHE A 8 0.64 1.59 -1.05
CA PHE A 8 2.04 1.87 -0.70
C PHE A 8 2.91 0.61 -0.81
N ILE A 9 2.40 -0.54 -0.38
CA ILE A 9 3.10 -1.83 -0.50
C ILE A 9 3.25 -2.23 -1.97
N VAL A 10 2.17 -2.12 -2.76
CA VAL A 10 2.18 -2.39 -4.21
C VAL A 10 3.24 -1.53 -4.90
N ALA A 11 3.21 -0.22 -4.70
CA ALA A 11 4.14 0.71 -5.33
C ALA A 11 5.59 0.37 -4.99
N ASN A 12 5.91 0.12 -3.72
CA ASN A 12 7.27 -0.25 -3.29
C ASN A 12 7.71 -1.60 -3.85
N ALA A 13 6.84 -2.60 -3.83
CA ALA A 13 7.15 -3.95 -4.28
C ALA A 13 7.41 -4.01 -5.79
N LEU A 14 6.58 -3.34 -6.60
CA LEU A 14 6.67 -3.33 -8.06
C LEU A 14 8.02 -2.81 -8.57
N VAL A 15 8.59 -1.78 -7.92
CA VAL A 15 9.86 -1.16 -8.32
C VAL A 15 11.07 -1.59 -7.48
N SER A 16 10.86 -2.53 -6.56
CA SER A 16 11.85 -2.99 -5.59
C SER A 16 13.11 -3.55 -6.26
N ARG A 17 14.24 -3.55 -5.53
CA ARG A 17 15.48 -4.19 -5.99
C ARG A 17 15.29 -5.68 -6.26
N GLN A 18 14.43 -6.32 -5.48
CA GLN A 18 14.06 -7.72 -5.66
C GLN A 18 13.33 -7.92 -6.99
N ALA A 19 12.32 -7.09 -7.31
CA ALA A 19 11.62 -7.14 -8.60
C ALA A 19 12.55 -6.94 -9.81
N ARG A 20 13.66 -6.22 -9.65
CA ARG A 20 14.70 -6.04 -10.69
C ARG A 20 15.64 -7.24 -10.84
N GLY A 21 15.47 -8.30 -10.04
CA GLY A 21 16.37 -9.45 -10.03
C GLY A 21 17.75 -9.16 -9.42
N ILE A 22 17.92 -8.01 -8.75
CA ILE A 22 19.19 -7.64 -8.13
C ILE A 22 19.26 -8.31 -6.76
N ALA A 23 19.91 -9.48 -6.71
CA ALA A 23 20.10 -10.27 -5.50
C ALA A 23 21.21 -9.67 -4.62
N LYS A 24 20.81 -8.93 -3.58
CA LYS A 24 21.43 -8.81 -2.24
C LYS A 24 20.92 -7.55 -1.56
N THR A 25 20.06 -7.73 -0.55
CA THR A 25 20.01 -6.81 0.57
C THR A 25 20.63 -7.54 1.75
N ASN A 26 21.75 -7.02 2.28
CA ASN A 26 22.25 -7.50 3.56
C ASN A 26 21.17 -7.24 4.61
N LEU A 27 20.91 -8.22 5.48
CA LEU A 27 19.94 -8.07 6.58
C LEU A 27 20.18 -6.79 7.39
N ARG A 28 21.46 -6.43 7.59
CA ARG A 28 21.87 -5.16 8.22
C ARG A 28 21.37 -3.91 7.47
N ASN A 29 21.41 -3.93 6.14
CA ASN A 29 20.93 -2.82 5.32
C ASN A 29 19.40 -2.78 5.30
N ALA A 30 18.73 -3.95 5.33
CA ALA A 30 17.27 -4.04 5.43
C ALA A 30 16.74 -3.51 6.77
N ILE A 31 17.40 -3.87 7.87
CA ILE A 31 17.09 -3.35 9.21
C ILE A 31 17.36 -1.83 9.26
N SER A 32 18.48 -1.38 8.70
CA SER A 32 18.79 0.05 8.60
C SER A 32 17.76 0.83 7.78
N SER A 33 17.24 0.26 6.69
CA SER A 33 16.18 0.89 5.90
C SER A 33 14.79 0.81 6.55
N THR A 34 14.61 -0.07 7.54
CA THR A 34 13.35 -0.22 8.28
C THR A 34 13.29 0.70 9.50
N CYS A 35 14.45 1.14 10.02
CA CYS A 35 14.55 2.02 11.17
C CYS A 35 13.70 3.31 11.06
N PRO A 36 13.68 4.04 9.91
CA PRO A 36 12.83 5.22 9.78
C PRO A 36 11.33 4.93 9.94
N LEU A 37 10.86 3.77 9.46
CA LEU A 37 9.46 3.37 9.61
C LEU A 37 9.12 3.13 11.08
N ILE A 38 10.00 2.46 11.82
CA ILE A 38 9.81 2.21 13.25
C ILE A 38 9.78 3.53 14.02
N VAL A 39 10.69 4.47 13.72
CA VAL A 39 10.71 5.80 14.34
C VAL A 39 9.42 6.57 14.04
N LEU A 40 8.95 6.57 12.79
CA LEU A 40 7.66 7.17 12.42
C LEU A 40 6.48 6.49 13.12
N GLY A 41 6.55 5.18 13.33
CA GLY A 41 5.57 4.41 14.09
C GLY A 41 5.45 4.88 15.54
N PHE A 42 6.59 5.06 16.23
CA PHE A 42 6.61 5.61 17.59
C PHE A 42 6.19 7.08 17.63
N ALA A 43 6.67 7.90 16.69
CA ALA A 43 6.27 9.30 16.58
C ALA A 43 4.75 9.42 16.41
N ARG A 44 4.14 8.57 15.57
CA ARG A 44 2.70 8.54 15.38
C ARG A 44 1.97 8.27 16.68
N ILE A 45 2.35 7.22 17.43
CA ILE A 45 1.73 6.93 18.74
C ILE A 45 1.82 8.17 19.64
N PHE A 46 3.03 8.74 19.78
CA PHE A 46 3.27 9.88 20.65
C PHE A 46 2.38 11.08 20.28
N PHE A 47 2.34 11.47 18.99
CA PHE A 47 1.53 12.60 18.55
C PHE A 47 0.03 12.33 18.64
N THR A 48 -0.44 11.13 18.30
CA THR A 48 -1.87 10.83 18.39
C THR A 48 -2.36 10.76 19.83
N SER A 49 -1.53 10.23 20.74
CA SER A 49 -1.84 10.19 22.17
C SER A 49 -1.73 11.56 22.83
N SER A 50 -0.91 12.47 22.32
CA SER A 50 -0.76 13.83 22.86
C SER A 50 -1.90 14.77 22.46
N VAL A 51 -2.61 14.47 21.37
CA VAL A 51 -3.65 15.34 20.78
C VAL A 51 -5.05 14.74 20.96
N ASP A 52 -5.21 13.71 21.81
CA ASP A 52 -6.45 12.94 22.01
C ASP A 52 -7.15 12.58 20.69
N TYR A 53 -6.33 12.20 19.70
CA TYR A 53 -6.83 11.89 18.37
C TYR A 53 -7.68 10.62 18.43
N GLN A 54 -8.81 10.61 17.72
CA GLN A 54 -9.68 9.44 17.65
C GLN A 54 -9.01 8.31 16.85
N VAL A 55 -8.33 7.39 17.56
CA VAL A 55 -7.72 6.21 16.95
C VAL A 55 -8.73 5.07 16.96
N HIS A 56 -9.14 4.62 15.78
CA HIS A 56 -9.98 3.43 15.65
C HIS A 56 -9.17 2.17 15.98
N VAL A 57 -9.35 1.66 17.20
CA VAL A 57 -8.62 0.49 17.70
C VAL A 57 -8.83 -0.74 16.80
N GLY A 58 -10.02 -0.88 16.19
CA GLY A 58 -10.32 -1.98 15.26
C GLY A 58 -9.56 -1.92 13.93
N GLU A 59 -8.81 -0.85 13.64
CA GLU A 59 -8.00 -0.80 12.43
C GLU A 59 -6.68 -1.59 12.55
N TYR A 60 -5.90 -1.31 13.58
CA TYR A 60 -4.58 -1.92 13.78
C TYR A 60 -4.39 -2.51 15.17
N GLY A 61 -5.15 -2.03 16.15
CA GLY A 61 -4.91 -2.31 17.56
C GLY A 61 -4.79 -1.05 18.39
N VAL A 62 -4.50 -1.24 19.67
CA VAL A 62 -4.35 -0.17 20.66
C VAL A 62 -3.04 0.60 20.45
N HIS A 63 -1.95 -0.11 20.19
CA HIS A 63 -0.59 0.44 20.09
C HIS A 63 0.06 0.21 18.73
N TRP A 64 -0.62 -0.50 17.82
CA TRP A 64 -0.11 -0.80 16.50
C TRP A 64 -0.56 0.24 15.48
N ASN A 65 0.24 0.42 14.44
CA ASN A 65 -0.09 1.29 13.33
C ASN A 65 0.53 0.80 12.03
N PHE A 66 0.13 1.44 10.94
CA PHE A 66 0.61 1.15 9.59
C PHE A 66 2.13 1.05 9.45
N PHE A 67 2.90 1.92 10.11
CA PHE A 67 4.35 1.91 9.96
C PHE A 67 4.98 0.65 10.55
N PHE A 68 4.42 0.13 11.65
CA PHE A 68 4.87 -1.15 12.21
C PHE A 68 4.51 -2.33 11.32
N THR A 69 3.33 -2.32 10.68
CA THR A 69 2.97 -3.34 9.68
C THR A 69 3.95 -3.33 8.51
N LEU A 70 4.30 -2.15 7.97
CA LEU A 70 5.33 -2.04 6.92
C LEU A 70 6.69 -2.54 7.38
N ALA A 71 7.09 -2.21 8.61
CA ALA A 71 8.35 -2.68 9.17
C ALA A 71 8.37 -4.21 9.29
N GLY A 72 7.27 -4.83 9.73
CA GLY A 72 7.12 -6.28 9.77
C GLY A 72 7.26 -6.92 8.39
N VAL A 73 6.59 -6.39 7.37
CA VAL A 73 6.69 -6.87 5.98
C VAL A 73 8.11 -6.75 5.44
N ALA A 74 8.81 -5.63 5.72
CA ALA A 74 10.19 -5.41 5.31
C ALA A 74 11.15 -6.42 5.95
N ILE A 75 10.99 -6.69 7.25
CA ILE A 75 11.79 -7.68 7.99
C ILE A 75 11.55 -9.08 7.43
N LEU A 76 10.28 -9.51 7.30
CA LEU A 76 9.94 -10.85 6.77
C LEU A 76 10.48 -11.06 5.36
N THR A 77 10.34 -10.06 4.50
CA THR A 77 10.90 -10.09 3.15
C THR A 77 12.42 -10.19 3.17
N SER A 78 13.11 -9.49 4.06
CA SER A 78 14.58 -9.51 4.14
C SER A 78 15.17 -10.87 4.54
N ILE A 79 14.38 -11.70 5.23
CA ILE A 79 14.77 -13.06 5.62
C ILE A 79 14.72 -14.00 4.41
N ILE A 80 13.83 -13.72 3.43
CA ILE A 80 13.62 -14.59 2.27
C ILE A 80 14.38 -14.07 1.05
N ASN A 81 15.44 -14.79 0.67
CA ASN A 81 16.20 -14.50 -0.54
C ASN A 81 15.76 -15.39 -1.71
N LEU A 82 14.58 -15.12 -2.27
CA LEU A 82 14.04 -15.85 -3.41
C LEU A 82 14.11 -15.05 -4.72
N PRO A 83 14.29 -15.71 -5.88
CA PRO A 83 14.17 -15.05 -7.17
C PRO A 83 12.74 -14.52 -7.38
N PRO A 84 12.54 -13.48 -8.21
CA PRO A 84 11.23 -12.85 -8.39
C PRO A 84 10.14 -13.81 -8.88
N SER A 85 10.50 -14.81 -9.69
CA SER A 85 9.57 -15.82 -10.20
C SER A 85 8.97 -16.70 -9.09
N TYR A 86 9.77 -17.04 -8.07
CA TYR A 86 9.33 -17.86 -6.94
C TYR A 86 8.69 -17.03 -5.83
N CYS A 87 8.99 -15.73 -5.78
CA CYS A 87 8.39 -14.83 -4.79
C CYS A 87 6.86 -14.83 -4.88
N GLY A 88 6.30 -14.68 -6.08
CA GLY A 88 4.84 -14.65 -6.19
C GLY A 88 4.18 -16.02 -5.98
N ILE A 89 4.86 -17.14 -6.27
CA ILE A 89 4.37 -18.48 -5.88
C ILE A 89 4.27 -18.58 -4.35
N LEU A 90 5.32 -18.16 -3.65
CA LEU A 90 5.31 -18.11 -2.18
C LEU A 90 4.25 -17.14 -1.66
N GLY A 91 4.11 -15.97 -2.30
CA GLY A 91 3.11 -14.96 -1.94
C GLY A 91 1.69 -15.51 -2.03
N TRP A 92 1.34 -16.16 -3.15
CA TRP A 92 0.04 -16.83 -3.31
C TRP A 92 -0.16 -17.96 -2.30
N PHE A 93 0.87 -18.76 -2.04
CA PHE A 93 0.81 -19.80 -1.02
C PHE A 93 0.50 -19.23 0.36
N ILE A 94 1.20 -18.17 0.79
CA ILE A 94 0.96 -17.49 2.06
C ILE A 94 -0.47 -16.95 2.12
N LEU A 95 -0.94 -16.32 1.04
CA LEU A 95 -2.29 -15.77 0.97
C LEU A 95 -3.37 -16.84 1.10
N VAL A 96 -3.24 -17.97 0.39
CA VAL A 96 -4.21 -19.07 0.48
C VAL A 96 -4.18 -19.71 1.86
N VAL A 97 -2.99 -19.99 2.42
CA VAL A 97 -2.88 -20.55 3.77
C VAL A 97 -3.47 -19.60 4.81
N TYR A 98 -3.19 -18.31 4.69
CA TYR A 98 -3.73 -17.30 5.59
C TYR A 98 -5.26 -17.20 5.48
N GLU A 99 -5.81 -17.24 4.27
CA GLU A 99 -7.27 -17.26 4.04
C GLU A 99 -7.92 -18.50 4.66
N VAL A 100 -7.31 -19.68 4.54
CA VAL A 100 -7.82 -20.90 5.18
C VAL A 100 -7.83 -20.73 6.70
N ILE A 101 -6.78 -20.15 7.29
CA ILE A 101 -6.74 -19.88 8.74
C ILE A 101 -7.81 -18.87 9.15
N LEU A 102 -8.08 -17.84 8.34
CA LEU A 102 -9.19 -16.90 8.55
C LEU A 102 -10.53 -17.62 8.60
N LEU A 103 -10.80 -18.50 7.63
CA LEU A 103 -12.04 -19.28 7.57
C LEU A 103 -12.19 -20.32 8.70
N LEU A 104 -11.08 -20.77 9.31
CA LEU A 104 -11.09 -21.67 10.47
C LEU A 104 -11.43 -20.96 11.80
N GLY A 105 -11.77 -19.67 11.77
CA GLY A 105 -12.25 -18.92 12.94
C GLY A 105 -11.33 -17.77 13.37
N LEU A 106 -10.20 -17.55 12.71
CA LEU A 106 -9.37 -16.36 12.99
C LEU A 106 -10.12 -15.07 12.61
N ASN A 107 -11.01 -15.10 11.60
CA ASN A 107 -11.83 -13.94 11.24
C ASN A 107 -12.74 -13.48 12.39
N GLU A 108 -13.41 -14.40 13.09
CA GLU A 108 -14.24 -14.11 14.26
C GLU A 108 -13.40 -13.49 15.39
N TYR A 109 -12.21 -14.04 15.64
CA TYR A 109 -11.30 -13.48 16.64
C TYR A 109 -10.82 -12.07 16.27
N LEU A 110 -10.53 -11.79 14.99
CA LEU A 110 -10.06 -10.47 14.56
C LEU A 110 -11.17 -9.42 14.54
N LEU A 111 -12.41 -9.81 14.23
CA LEU A 111 -13.57 -8.92 14.21
C LEU A 111 -14.20 -8.70 15.59
N SER A 112 -13.89 -9.56 16.57
CA SER A 112 -14.42 -9.41 17.93
C SER A 112 -13.89 -8.15 18.60
N ASN A 113 -14.74 -7.50 19.39
CA ASN A 113 -14.34 -6.36 20.21
C ASN A 113 -13.58 -6.77 21.48
N GLU A 114 -13.57 -8.07 21.80
CA GLU A 114 -12.88 -8.61 22.96
C GLU A 114 -11.36 -8.52 22.78
N ARG A 115 -10.70 -7.94 23.78
CA ARG A 115 -9.24 -7.83 23.86
C ARG A 115 -8.79 -8.39 25.18
N GLY A 116 -7.83 -9.29 25.14
CA GLY A 116 -7.13 -9.76 26.32
C GLY A 116 -6.15 -8.72 26.85
N HIS A 117 -5.48 -9.06 27.96
CA HIS A 117 -4.47 -8.20 28.57
C HIS A 117 -3.11 -8.26 27.84
N ASP A 118 -2.90 -9.23 26.97
CA ASP A 118 -1.63 -9.41 26.24
C ASP A 118 -1.48 -8.40 25.10
N ILE A 119 -0.23 -7.97 24.86
CA ILE A 119 0.14 -7.04 23.78
C ILE A 119 -0.32 -7.56 22.40
N ILE A 120 -0.28 -8.88 22.19
CA ILE A 120 -0.73 -9.50 20.95
C ILE A 120 -2.23 -9.35 20.77
N SER A 121 -3.02 -9.59 21.82
CA SER A 121 -4.48 -9.47 21.76
C SER A 121 -4.93 -8.02 21.58
N GLN A 122 -4.22 -7.09 22.21
CA GLN A 122 -4.46 -5.65 22.02
C GLN A 122 -4.17 -5.17 20.60
N ASN A 123 -3.31 -5.86 19.85
CA ASN A 123 -2.84 -5.47 18.52
C ASN A 123 -3.10 -6.53 17.44
N LYS A 124 -4.10 -7.38 17.68
CA LYS A 124 -4.36 -8.56 16.86
C LYS A 124 -4.55 -8.22 15.38
N GLU A 125 -5.31 -7.17 15.07
CA GLU A 125 -5.60 -6.76 13.70
C GLU A 125 -4.32 -6.39 12.94
N GLY A 126 -3.47 -5.58 13.55
CA GLY A 126 -2.21 -5.12 12.97
C GLY A 126 -1.15 -6.20 12.82
N ILE A 127 -1.09 -7.15 13.77
CA ILE A 127 -0.11 -8.25 13.76
C ILE A 127 -0.49 -9.30 12.72
N PHE A 128 -1.74 -9.78 12.74
CA PHE A 128 -2.16 -10.85 11.82
C PHE A 128 -2.27 -10.36 10.38
N SER A 129 -2.64 -9.09 10.16
CA SER A 129 -2.67 -8.52 8.79
C SER A 129 -1.30 -8.45 8.11
N ILE A 130 -0.18 -8.57 8.86
CA ILE A 130 1.18 -8.63 8.27
C ILE A 130 1.29 -9.76 7.25
N PHE A 131 0.65 -10.91 7.48
CA PHE A 131 0.72 -12.05 6.57
C PHE A 131 0.03 -11.75 5.23
N GLY A 132 -1.15 -11.13 5.27
CA GLY A 132 -1.84 -10.66 4.06
C GLY A 132 -1.02 -9.62 3.30
N TYR A 133 -0.45 -8.63 4.00
CA TYR A 133 0.39 -7.60 3.39
C TYR A 133 1.72 -8.13 2.85
N TRP A 134 2.29 -9.15 3.49
CA TRP A 134 3.51 -9.81 3.04
C TRP A 134 3.26 -10.65 1.79
N GLY A 135 2.15 -11.38 1.75
CA GLY A 135 1.69 -12.07 0.55
C GLY A 135 1.48 -11.11 -0.62
N LEU A 136 0.79 -9.98 -0.37
CA LEU A 136 0.62 -8.90 -1.34
C LEU A 136 1.97 -8.40 -1.87
N TYR A 137 2.93 -8.10 -0.98
CA TYR A 137 4.26 -7.64 -1.37
C TYR A 137 4.95 -8.63 -2.31
N LEU A 138 4.96 -9.92 -1.96
CA LEU A 138 5.64 -10.96 -2.73
C LEU A 138 5.01 -11.19 -4.11
N VAL A 139 3.67 -11.16 -4.20
CA VAL A 139 2.96 -11.21 -5.49
C VAL A 139 3.31 -9.99 -6.34
N CYS A 140 3.37 -8.80 -5.74
CA CYS A 140 3.76 -7.57 -6.45
C CYS A 140 5.20 -7.59 -6.94
N VAL A 141 6.13 -8.25 -6.23
CA VAL A 141 7.52 -8.42 -6.70
C VAL A 141 7.56 -9.21 -8.01
N GLN A 142 6.82 -10.33 -8.10
CA GLN A 142 6.72 -11.10 -9.34
C GLN A 142 6.05 -10.29 -10.45
N LEU A 143 4.96 -9.61 -10.12
CA LEU A 143 4.21 -8.79 -11.07
C LEU A 143 5.06 -7.64 -11.62
N GLY A 144 5.83 -6.96 -10.76
CA GLY A 144 6.75 -5.90 -11.16
C GLY A 144 7.88 -6.40 -12.03
N ASN A 145 8.43 -7.59 -11.73
CA ASN A 145 9.41 -8.24 -12.60
C ASN A 145 8.81 -8.56 -13.98
N TYR A 146 7.60 -9.12 -14.02
CA TYR A 146 6.91 -9.49 -15.26
C TYR A 146 6.53 -8.28 -16.13
N LEU A 147 6.04 -7.20 -15.50
CA LEU A 147 5.58 -6.00 -16.20
C LEU A 147 6.72 -5.06 -16.62
N PHE A 148 7.73 -4.86 -15.76
CA PHE A 148 8.73 -3.80 -15.95
C PHE A 148 10.15 -4.29 -16.23
N PHE A 149 10.55 -5.45 -15.68
CA PHE A 149 11.96 -5.88 -15.61
C PHE A 149 12.23 -7.27 -16.23
N GLY A 150 11.34 -7.76 -17.10
CA GLY A 150 11.46 -9.07 -17.75
C GLY A 150 12.78 -9.26 -18.54
N LYS A 151 13.03 -10.49 -19.01
CA LYS A 151 14.33 -10.91 -19.54
C LYS A 151 14.87 -9.95 -20.64
N PRO A 152 16.18 -9.65 -20.66
CA PRO A 152 16.81 -8.72 -21.61
C PRO A 152 16.65 -9.07 -23.10
N GLY A 153 16.24 -10.30 -23.44
CA GLY A 153 16.01 -10.74 -24.83
C GLY A 153 14.69 -10.25 -25.45
N ASP A 154 13.73 -9.76 -24.64
CA ASP A 154 12.41 -9.30 -25.10
C ASP A 154 12.36 -7.78 -25.38
N ALA A 155 13.51 -7.11 -25.45
CA ALA A 155 13.58 -5.66 -25.72
C ALA A 155 12.92 -5.28 -27.06
N ALA A 156 12.91 -6.19 -28.04
CA ALA A 156 12.26 -6.01 -29.34
C ALA A 156 10.72 -6.18 -29.31
N LEU A 157 10.16 -6.86 -28.29
CA LEU A 157 8.72 -7.05 -28.07
C LEU A 157 8.09 -6.00 -27.15
N ARG A 158 8.91 -5.04 -26.68
CA ARG A 158 8.52 -3.97 -25.76
C ARG A 158 7.98 -2.75 -26.50
N THR A 159 7.09 -2.94 -27.48
CA THR A 159 6.24 -1.82 -27.89
C THR A 159 5.36 -1.45 -26.69
N ASN A 160 5.21 -0.14 -26.45
CA ASN A 160 4.41 0.38 -25.34
C ASN A 160 3.01 -0.30 -25.32
N ASP A 161 2.47 -0.57 -26.51
CA ASP A 161 1.20 -1.23 -26.81
C ASP A 161 1.02 -2.62 -26.15
N TRP A 162 1.99 -3.54 -26.27
CA TRP A 162 1.86 -4.89 -25.67
C TRP A 162 1.92 -4.85 -24.15
N ALA A 163 2.77 -3.98 -23.58
CA ALA A 163 2.81 -3.77 -22.14
C ALA A 163 1.48 -3.19 -21.64
N ARG A 164 0.89 -2.23 -22.36
CA ARG A 164 -0.44 -1.67 -22.07
C ARG A 164 -1.51 -2.76 -22.07
N ILE A 165 -1.59 -3.56 -23.13
CA ILE A 165 -2.57 -4.66 -23.24
C ILE A 165 -2.44 -5.64 -22.06
N ARG A 166 -1.21 -6.00 -21.68
CA ARG A 166 -0.97 -6.88 -20.52
C ARG A 166 -1.49 -6.27 -19.21
N VAL A 167 -1.22 -4.99 -18.95
CA VAL A 167 -1.72 -4.30 -17.74
C VAL A 167 -3.24 -4.33 -17.69
N TRP A 168 -3.91 -4.05 -18.82
CA TRP A 168 -5.38 -4.11 -18.92
C TRP A 168 -5.93 -5.51 -18.67
N ILE A 169 -5.35 -6.54 -19.30
CA ILE A 169 -5.77 -7.94 -19.10
C ILE A 169 -5.63 -8.34 -17.63
N ILE A 170 -4.47 -8.06 -17.03
CA ILE A 170 -4.21 -8.43 -15.63
C ILE A 170 -5.14 -7.64 -14.68
N CYS A 171 -5.39 -6.36 -14.97
CA CYS A 171 -6.34 -5.54 -14.23
C CYS A 171 -7.75 -6.15 -14.25
N LEU A 172 -8.25 -6.54 -15.43
CA LEU A 172 -9.57 -7.16 -15.56
C LEU A 172 -9.64 -8.52 -14.85
N LEU A 173 -8.57 -9.32 -14.91
CA LEU A 173 -8.49 -10.59 -14.20
C LEU A 173 -8.54 -10.41 -12.67
N PHE A 174 -7.82 -9.42 -12.11
CA PHE A 174 -7.89 -9.16 -10.67
C PHE A 174 -9.23 -8.60 -10.23
N TRP A 175 -9.90 -7.78 -11.05
CA TRP A 175 -11.27 -7.35 -10.78
C TRP A 175 -12.26 -8.51 -10.80
N LEU A 176 -12.16 -9.41 -11.78
CA LEU A 176 -12.99 -10.61 -11.82
C LEU A 176 -12.76 -11.49 -10.59
N PHE A 177 -11.49 -11.73 -10.25
CA PHE A 177 -11.12 -12.56 -9.10
C PHE A 177 -11.58 -11.93 -7.78
N THR A 178 -11.49 -10.61 -7.64
CA THR A 178 -12.03 -9.84 -6.53
C THR A 178 -13.52 -10.11 -6.34
N VAL A 179 -14.33 -9.98 -7.41
CA VAL A 179 -15.78 -10.18 -7.34
C VAL A 179 -16.12 -11.63 -6.97
N LEU A 180 -15.36 -12.60 -7.48
CA LEU A 180 -15.55 -14.00 -7.13
C LEU A 180 -15.25 -14.26 -5.65
N LEU A 181 -14.14 -13.75 -5.13
CA LEU A 181 -13.73 -13.93 -3.74
C LEU A 181 -14.68 -13.24 -2.76
N ASP A 182 -15.07 -11.99 -3.03
CA ASP A 182 -16.00 -11.23 -2.20
C ASP A 182 -17.39 -11.89 -2.13
N GLY A 183 -17.81 -12.51 -3.24
CA GLY A 183 -19.10 -13.21 -3.33
C GLY A 183 -19.12 -14.62 -2.75
N HIS A 184 -18.01 -15.39 -2.84
CA HIS A 184 -18.02 -16.83 -2.55
C HIS A 184 -17.13 -17.26 -1.38
N VAL A 185 -16.13 -16.46 -0.97
CA VAL A 185 -15.15 -16.85 0.04
C VAL A 185 -15.32 -16.01 1.31
N GLU A 186 -14.95 -14.74 1.24
CA GLU A 186 -15.05 -13.82 2.36
C GLU A 186 -15.15 -12.39 1.85
N ARG A 187 -15.98 -11.57 2.51
CA ARG A 187 -16.12 -10.15 2.16
C ARG A 187 -14.80 -9.41 2.32
N VAL A 188 -14.54 -8.46 1.44
CA VAL A 188 -13.35 -7.62 1.47
C VAL A 188 -13.18 -6.95 2.83
N SER A 189 -12.08 -7.26 3.52
CA SER A 189 -11.79 -6.69 4.85
C SER A 189 -10.34 -6.26 4.98
N ARG A 190 -10.15 -4.95 5.14
CA ARG A 190 -8.83 -4.37 5.42
C ARG A 190 -8.28 -4.79 6.78
N ARG A 191 -9.13 -4.92 7.80
CA ARG A 191 -8.73 -5.30 9.17
C ARG A 191 -8.08 -6.67 9.20
N MET A 192 -8.62 -7.59 8.41
CA MET A 192 -8.09 -8.94 8.25
C MET A 192 -7.00 -8.98 7.18
N CYS A 193 -6.97 -8.03 6.25
CA CYS A 193 -6.12 -8.06 5.06
C CYS A 193 -6.26 -9.41 4.33
N ASN A 194 -7.53 -9.84 4.16
CA ASN A 194 -7.87 -11.11 3.56
C ASN A 194 -7.57 -11.13 2.05
N LEU A 195 -7.70 -12.31 1.44
CA LEU A 195 -7.37 -12.51 0.03
C LEU A 195 -8.23 -11.62 -0.90
N ALA A 196 -9.51 -11.46 -0.58
CA ALA A 196 -10.40 -10.55 -1.30
C ALA A 196 -9.87 -9.10 -1.26
N TYR A 197 -9.46 -8.61 -0.09
CA TYR A 197 -8.84 -7.28 0.03
C TYR A 197 -7.54 -7.14 -0.78
N VAL A 198 -6.66 -8.14 -0.73
CA VAL A 198 -5.38 -8.12 -1.48
C VAL A 198 -5.63 -8.00 -2.99
N THR A 199 -6.64 -8.72 -3.50
CA THR A 199 -6.99 -8.71 -4.92
C THR A 199 -7.65 -7.41 -5.36
N VAL A 200 -8.51 -6.81 -4.52
CA VAL A 200 -9.05 -5.45 -4.75
C VAL A 200 -7.93 -4.43 -4.84
N VAL A 201 -6.98 -4.46 -3.90
CA VAL A 201 -5.85 -3.53 -3.86
C VAL A 201 -5.03 -3.66 -5.14
N LEU A 202 -4.72 -4.88 -5.57
CA LEU A 202 -4.03 -5.11 -6.84
C LEU A 202 -4.83 -4.58 -8.04
N ALA A 203 -6.13 -4.89 -8.10
CA ALA A 203 -7.03 -4.46 -9.17
C ALA A 203 -7.06 -2.93 -9.29
N MET A 204 -7.24 -2.22 -8.18
CA MET A 204 -7.29 -0.75 -8.16
C MET A 204 -5.97 -0.11 -8.55
N ASN A 205 -4.83 -0.60 -8.04
CA ASN A 205 -3.52 -0.04 -8.42
C ASN A 205 -3.21 -0.29 -9.89
N LEU A 206 -3.51 -1.49 -10.40
CA LEU A 206 -3.35 -1.80 -11.82
C LEU A 206 -4.31 -1.00 -12.70
N GLN A 207 -5.52 -0.72 -12.23
CA GLN A 207 -6.46 0.16 -12.92
C GLN A 207 -5.92 1.59 -13.04
N VAL A 208 -5.29 2.12 -11.98
CA VAL A 208 -4.62 3.42 -12.05
C VAL A 208 -3.51 3.39 -13.11
N PHE A 209 -2.66 2.36 -13.12
CA PHE A 209 -1.66 2.22 -14.19
C PHE A 209 -2.31 2.11 -15.58
N ALA A 210 -3.37 1.33 -15.73
CA ALA A 210 -4.09 1.15 -16.99
C ALA A 210 -4.65 2.48 -17.50
N VAL A 211 -5.27 3.28 -16.62
CA VAL A 211 -5.79 4.62 -16.95
C VAL A 211 -4.65 5.58 -17.30
N LEU A 212 -3.53 5.56 -16.57
CA LEU A 212 -2.38 6.40 -16.89
C LEU A 212 -1.82 6.08 -18.28
N THR A 213 -1.84 4.81 -18.70
CA THR A 213 -1.42 4.46 -20.07
C THR A 213 -2.36 4.98 -21.16
N LEU A 214 -3.60 5.36 -20.82
CA LEU A 214 -4.49 6.02 -21.78
C LEU A 214 -4.12 7.49 -22.01
N ALA A 215 -3.46 8.13 -21.04
CA ALA A 215 -3.03 9.52 -21.16
C ALA A 215 -2.03 9.71 -22.32
N ASP A 216 -1.26 8.68 -22.66
CA ASP A 216 -0.33 8.68 -23.80
C ASP A 216 -1.05 8.87 -25.15
N TYR A 217 -2.36 8.60 -25.25
CA TYR A 217 -3.16 8.83 -26.46
C TYR A 217 -3.63 10.28 -26.61
N VAL A 218 -3.44 11.13 -25.59
CA VAL A 218 -3.84 12.54 -25.64
C VAL A 218 -2.64 13.39 -26.04
N PRO A 219 -2.52 13.81 -27.33
CA PRO A 219 -1.39 14.63 -27.78
C PRO A 219 -1.34 15.96 -27.03
N GLY A 220 -0.17 16.30 -26.49
CA GLY A 220 0.09 17.59 -25.81
C GLY A 220 -0.12 17.59 -24.29
N TYR A 221 -0.64 16.52 -23.69
CA TYR A 221 -0.80 16.44 -22.23
C TYR A 221 0.47 15.93 -21.53
N LYS A 222 1.14 16.81 -20.78
CA LYS A 222 2.19 16.41 -19.82
C LYS A 222 1.54 15.95 -18.51
N VAL A 223 0.85 14.82 -18.51
CA VAL A 223 0.40 14.15 -17.25
C VAL A 223 1.59 13.94 -16.29
N ALA A 224 2.81 13.89 -16.84
CA ALA A 224 4.07 13.83 -16.11
C ALA A 224 4.32 14.98 -15.12
N ALA A 225 3.79 16.20 -15.30
CA ALA A 225 4.25 17.35 -14.51
C ALA A 225 3.91 17.21 -13.02
N LEU A 226 2.64 16.94 -12.69
CA LEU A 226 2.24 16.76 -11.29
C LEU A 226 2.90 15.52 -10.67
N ILE A 227 3.01 14.43 -11.44
CA ILE A 227 3.68 13.20 -11.02
C ILE A 227 5.15 13.50 -10.67
N GLU A 228 5.85 14.23 -11.52
CA GLU A 228 7.25 14.66 -11.30
C GLU A 228 7.38 15.54 -10.05
N TYR A 229 6.40 16.40 -9.77
CA TYR A 229 6.39 17.24 -8.57
C TYR A 229 6.28 16.39 -7.30
N PHE A 230 5.39 15.38 -7.30
CA PHE A 230 5.25 14.45 -6.19
C PHE A 230 6.45 13.52 -6.04
N ASP A 231 6.99 12.99 -7.14
CA ASP A 231 8.15 12.09 -7.14
C ASP A 231 9.39 12.73 -6.51
N ARG A 232 9.56 14.04 -6.68
CA ARG A 232 10.70 14.78 -6.11
C ARG A 232 10.72 14.81 -4.59
N ASN A 233 9.55 14.76 -3.93
CA ASN A 233 9.40 14.88 -2.47
C ASN A 233 8.35 13.91 -1.91
N LEU A 234 8.33 12.65 -2.38
CA LEU A 234 7.27 11.68 -2.09
C LEU A 234 6.97 11.54 -0.58
N LEU A 235 8.02 11.37 0.23
CA LEU A 235 7.87 11.24 1.69
C LEU A 235 7.37 12.55 2.34
N GLY A 236 7.86 13.70 1.90
CA GLY A 236 7.41 15.01 2.40
C GLY A 236 5.94 15.25 2.09
N SER A 237 5.52 14.97 0.86
CA SER A 237 4.11 15.03 0.45
C SER A 237 3.24 14.05 1.24
N PHE A 238 3.74 12.84 1.52
CA PHE A 238 3.05 11.86 2.35
C PHE A 238 2.89 12.32 3.81
N LEU A 239 3.91 12.93 4.41
CA LEU A 239 3.82 13.47 5.77
C LEU A 239 2.87 14.67 5.84
N LEU A 240 2.97 15.60 4.88
CA LEU A 240 2.05 16.73 4.77
C LEU A 240 0.59 16.26 4.61
N ALA A 241 0.37 15.25 3.78
CA ALA A 241 -0.93 14.58 3.63
C ALA A 241 -1.48 14.09 4.98
N ASN A 242 -0.67 13.36 5.77
CA ASN A 242 -1.09 12.87 7.09
C ASN A 242 -1.36 14.00 8.10
N VAL A 243 -0.61 15.10 8.05
CA VAL A 243 -0.85 16.26 8.92
C VAL A 243 -2.17 16.94 8.54
N LEU A 244 -2.40 17.19 7.25
CA LEU A 244 -3.63 17.84 6.76
C LEU A 244 -4.87 16.98 7.05
N THR A 245 -4.81 15.66 6.86
CA THR A 245 -5.93 14.77 7.23
C THR A 245 -6.15 14.74 8.74
N GLY A 246 -5.06 14.76 9.53
CA GLY A 246 -5.14 14.91 10.98
C GLY A 246 -5.84 16.20 11.40
N MET A 247 -5.51 17.34 10.77
CA MET A 247 -6.17 18.63 11.01
C MET A 247 -7.67 18.57 10.71
N VAL A 248 -8.06 17.99 9.57
CA VAL A 248 -9.48 17.83 9.22
C VAL A 248 -10.21 16.99 10.27
N ASN A 249 -9.65 15.83 10.64
CA ASN A 249 -10.26 14.93 11.61
C ASN A 249 -10.35 15.52 13.04
N LEU A 250 -9.49 16.47 13.38
CA LEU A 250 -9.59 17.22 14.64
C LEU A 250 -10.59 18.39 14.55
N SER A 251 -10.80 18.95 13.36
CA SER A 251 -11.67 20.11 13.17
C SER A 251 -13.16 19.77 13.07
N MET A 252 -13.51 18.53 12.70
CA MET A 252 -14.89 18.10 12.53
C MET A 252 -15.02 16.59 12.72
N ASP A 253 -16.21 16.15 13.15
CA ASP A 253 -16.56 14.72 13.18
C ASP A 253 -16.78 14.21 11.76
N THR A 254 -15.75 13.62 11.16
CA THR A 254 -15.79 13.14 9.78
C THR A 254 -16.73 11.96 9.54
N LEU A 255 -17.22 11.28 10.60
CA LEU A 255 -18.14 10.15 10.48
C LEU A 255 -19.58 10.58 10.17
N SER A 256 -19.98 11.78 10.61
CA SER A 256 -21.33 12.30 10.45
C SER A 256 -21.48 13.28 9.27
N VAL A 257 -20.39 13.57 8.58
CA VAL A 257 -20.36 14.51 7.44
C VAL A 257 -21.10 13.93 6.23
N SER A 258 -21.89 14.77 5.55
CA SER A 258 -22.63 14.36 4.36
C SER A 258 -21.67 14.04 3.18
N PRO A 259 -22.06 13.14 2.25
CA PRO A 259 -21.20 12.74 1.13
C PRO A 259 -20.69 13.92 0.28
N PHE A 260 -21.51 14.95 0.10
CA PHE A 260 -21.14 16.14 -0.67
C PHE A 260 -20.04 16.95 0.03
N VAL A 261 -20.18 17.17 1.33
CA VAL A 261 -19.17 17.90 2.13
C VAL A 261 -17.88 17.09 2.22
N ALA A 262 -17.98 15.77 2.39
CA ALA A 262 -16.83 14.87 2.36
C ALA A 262 -16.07 14.96 1.02
N LEU A 263 -16.79 14.96 -0.11
CA LEU A 263 -16.18 15.15 -1.43
C LEU A 263 -15.51 16.52 -1.56
N ALA A 264 -16.17 17.59 -1.12
CA ALA A 264 -15.60 18.94 -1.15
C ALA A 264 -14.29 19.04 -0.34
N ILE A 265 -14.26 18.41 0.85
CA ILE A 265 -13.06 18.34 1.68
C ILE A 265 -11.94 17.58 0.95
N LEU A 266 -12.25 16.42 0.37
CA LEU A 266 -11.26 15.62 -0.38
C LEU A 266 -10.70 16.37 -1.58
N VAL A 267 -11.53 17.11 -2.32
CA VAL A 267 -11.10 17.94 -3.45
C VAL A 267 -10.21 19.09 -2.98
N GLY A 268 -10.62 19.82 -1.93
CA GLY A 268 -9.83 20.90 -1.36
C GLY A 268 -8.47 20.41 -0.86
N TYR A 269 -8.47 19.28 -0.15
CA TYR A 269 -7.25 18.60 0.29
C TYR A 269 -6.32 18.22 -0.87
N ALA A 270 -6.85 17.59 -1.92
CA ALA A 270 -6.06 17.20 -3.09
C ALA A 270 -5.47 18.43 -3.82
N TYR A 271 -6.23 19.53 -3.88
CA TYR A 271 -5.79 20.79 -4.48
C TYR A 271 -4.66 21.44 -3.67
N ILE A 272 -4.79 21.50 -2.34
CA ILE A 272 -3.75 22.05 -1.45
C ILE A 272 -2.45 21.25 -1.59
N LEU A 273 -2.53 19.91 -1.58
CA LEU A 273 -1.35 19.06 -1.77
C LEU A 273 -0.70 19.25 -3.14
N SER A 274 -1.51 19.38 -4.19
CA SER A 274 -1.02 19.60 -5.55
C SER A 274 -0.29 20.94 -5.68
N ILE A 275 -0.83 22.01 -5.08
CA ILE A 275 -0.16 23.32 -5.02
C ILE A 275 1.13 23.22 -4.21
N ALA A 276 1.09 22.59 -3.03
CA ALA A 276 2.28 22.47 -2.19
C ALA A 276 3.41 21.73 -2.90
N ALA A 277 3.10 20.64 -3.62
CA ALA A 277 4.07 19.91 -4.44
C ALA A 277 4.62 20.78 -5.58
N ALA A 278 3.75 21.51 -6.30
CA ALA A 278 4.16 22.40 -7.38
C ALA A 278 5.04 23.57 -6.88
N VAL A 279 4.71 24.17 -5.74
CA VAL A 279 5.47 25.24 -5.10
C VAL A 279 6.85 24.73 -4.66
N ALA A 280 6.91 23.57 -3.99
CA ALA A 280 8.17 22.96 -3.59
C ALA A 280 9.05 22.66 -4.82
N HIS A 281 8.44 22.21 -5.92
CA HIS A 281 9.15 21.99 -7.18
C HIS A 281 9.69 23.30 -7.77
N PHE A 282 8.86 24.36 -7.84
CA PHE A 282 9.22 25.67 -8.39
C PHE A 282 10.40 26.32 -7.64
N TYR A 283 10.39 26.25 -6.30
CA TYR A 283 11.49 26.74 -5.47
C TYR A 283 12.68 25.78 -5.38
N GLY A 284 12.63 24.65 -6.08
CA GLY A 284 13.71 23.67 -6.11
C GLY A 284 13.93 22.90 -4.80
N ILE A 285 13.02 23.04 -3.83
CA ILE A 285 13.12 22.44 -2.50
C ILE A 285 13.11 20.92 -2.64
N ARG A 286 14.18 20.27 -2.16
CA ARG A 286 14.26 18.81 -2.03
C ARG A 286 14.38 18.46 -0.56
N LEU A 287 13.31 17.91 -0.01
CA LEU A 287 13.28 17.30 1.30
C LEU A 287 14.00 15.95 1.20
N LYS A 288 15.33 15.99 1.23
CA LYS A 288 16.13 14.78 1.43
C LYS A 288 15.98 14.34 2.88
N PHE A 289 14.91 13.61 3.14
CA PHE A 289 14.89 12.73 4.28
C PHE A 289 15.60 11.44 3.87
N TRP A 290 16.93 11.49 4.02
CA TRP A 290 17.90 10.42 3.87
C TRP A 290 18.23 10.00 2.41
#